data_AF-A0AA35WU26-F1
#
_entry.id   AF-A0AA35WU26-F1
#
_cell.length_a   1.000
_cell.length_b   1.000
_cell.length_c   1.000
_cell.angle_alpha   90.00
_cell.angle_beta   90.00
_cell.angle_gamma   90.00
#
_symmetry.space_group_name_H-M   'P 1'
#
loop_
_entity.id
_entity.type
_entity.pdbx_description
1 polymer ?
#
loop_
_entity_poly.entity_id
_entity_poly.type
_entity_poly.pdbx_seq_one_letter_code
_entity_poly.pdbx_strand_id
1 'polypeptide(L)' 'MVTAVVNGQQELVSIRITPEVVDPDDTEMLEDLVVAAVNEALQQSQELMSDEMSKLTGGLKIPGLP' A
#
# COMPACT_ATOMS: atom_id res chain seq x y z
N MET A 1 4.81 4.51 15.55
CA MET A 1 4.26 4.50 14.19
C MET A 1 4.78 3.27 13.42
N VAL A 2 3.88 2.57 12.73
CA VAL A 2 4.20 1.43 11.84
C VAL A 2 4.16 1.92 10.39
N THR A 3 5.12 1.50 9.57
CA THR A 3 5.17 1.82 8.14
C THR A 3 5.42 0.55 7.35
N ALA A 4 4.52 0.25 6.41
CA ALA A 4 4.67 -0.86 5.45
C ALA A 4 4.97 -0.30 4.06
N VAL A 5 5.86 -0.97 3.32
CA VAL A 5 6.17 -0.66 1.92
C VAL A 5 5.79 -1.85 1.07
N VAL A 6 4.86 -1.64 0.14
CA VAL A 6 4.38 -2.64 -0.82
C VAL A 6 4.72 -2.18 -2.24
N ASN A 7 5.11 -3.09 -3.12
CA ASN A 7 5.37 -2.79 -4.53
C ASN A 7 4.13 -3.03 -5.42
N GLY A 8 4.19 -2.61 -6.68
CA GLY A 8 3.09 -2.78 -7.64
C GLY A 8 2.70 -4.21 -7.97
N GLN A 9 3.46 -5.22 -7.51
CA GLN A 9 3.13 -6.65 -7.62
C GLN A 9 2.38 -7.15 -6.38
N GLN A 10 1.96 -6.25 -5.48
CA GLN A 10 1.34 -6.55 -4.19
C GLN A 10 2.27 -7.33 -3.25
N GLU A 11 3.58 -7.17 -3.40
CA GLU A 11 4.57 -7.79 -2.52
C GLU A 11 4.98 -6.80 -1.43
N LEU A 12 4.95 -7.26 -0.16
CA LEU A 12 5.48 -6.51 0.97
C LEU A 12 7.00 -6.51 0.93
N VAL A 13 7.59 -5.34 0.73
CA VAL A 13 9.05 -5.14 0.60
C VAL A 13 9.71 -4.88 1.96
N SER A 14 9.05 -4.11 2.83
CA SER A 14 9.58 -3.82 4.16
C SER A 14 8.51 -3.39 5.15
N ILE A 15 8.79 -3.61 6.44
CA ILE A 15 8.05 -3.05 7.56
C ILE A 15 9.04 -2.36 8.49
N ARG A 16 8.70 -1.16 8.94
CA ARG A 16 9.41 -0.43 10.00
C ARG A 16 8.46 -0.15 11.15
N ILE A 17 8.90 -0.47 12.35
CA ILE A 17 8.18 -0.25 13.60
C ILE A 17 9.07 0.62 14.48
N THR A 18 8.54 1.74 14.97
CA THR A 18 9.25 2.59 15.91
C THR A 18 9.10 2.06 17.35
N PRO A 19 10.08 2.27 18.24
CA PRO A 19 10.03 1.77 19.62
C PRO A 19 8.81 2.23 20.42
N GLU A 20 8.24 3.39 20.10
CA GLU A 20 7.10 3.97 20.83
C GLU A 20 5.81 3.14 20.81
N VAL A 21 5.68 2.20 19.87
CA VAL A 21 4.52 1.29 19.76
C VAL A 21 4.88 -0.16 20.13
N VAL A 22 6.07 -0.38 20.70
CA VAL A 22 6.55 -1.70 21.12
C VAL A 22 6.48 -1.76 22.63
N ASP A 23 5.29 -2.01 23.14
CA ASP A 23 5.03 -2.26 24.56
C ASP A 23 4.77 -3.76 24.77
N PRO A 24 5.59 -4.48 25.57
CA PRO A 24 5.35 -5.91 25.83
C PRO A 24 4.07 -6.18 26.61
N ASP A 25 3.51 -5.19 27.30
CA ASP A 25 2.26 -5.31 28.05
C ASP A 25 1.03 -5.01 27.18
N ASP A 26 1.22 -4.47 25.97
CA ASP A 26 0.17 -4.12 25.00
C ASP A 26 0.57 -4.53 23.57
N THR A 27 0.65 -5.85 23.34
CA THR A 27 0.96 -6.40 22.02
C THR A 27 -0.21 -6.27 21.03
N GLU A 28 -1.44 -6.19 21.53
CA GLU A 28 -2.66 -6.08 20.71
C GLU A 28 -2.66 -4.79 19.89
N MET A 29 -2.28 -3.66 20.49
CA MET A 29 -2.13 -2.40 19.76
C MET A 29 -1.11 -2.51 18.61
N LEU A 30 0.02 -3.19 18.84
CA LEU A 30 1.04 -3.35 17.80
C LEU A 30 0.54 -4.21 16.64
N GLU A 31 -0.17 -5.29 16.94
CA GLU A 31 -0.78 -6.16 15.93
C GLU A 31 -1.78 -5.38 15.06
N ASP A 32 -2.67 -4.60 15.67
CA ASP A 32 -3.64 -3.76 14.97
C ASP A 32 -2.97 -2.74 14.04
N LEU A 33 -1.91 -2.08 14.51
CA LEU A 33 -1.15 -1.12 13.72
C LEU A 33 -0.45 -1.77 12.52
N VAL A 34 0.06 -3.00 12.67
CA VAL A 34 0.66 -3.75 11.57
C VAL A 34 -0.38 -4.12 10.53
N VAL A 35 -1.54 -4.64 10.95
CA VAL A 35 -2.64 -4.98 10.05
C VAL A 35 -3.11 -3.75 9.28
N ALA A 36 -3.34 -2.64 9.97
CA ALA A 36 -3.75 -1.39 9.36
C ALA A 36 -2.73 -0.89 8.32
N ALA A 37 -1.45 -0.83 8.69
CA ALA A 37 -0.40 -0.33 7.80
C ALA A 37 -0.21 -1.18 6.54
N VAL A 38 -0.27 -2.52 6.67
CA VAL A 38 -0.10 -3.43 5.52
C VAL A 38 -1.29 -3.36 4.57
N ASN A 39 -2.52 -3.38 5.09
CA ASN A 39 -3.72 -3.30 4.26
C ASN A 39 -3.81 -1.96 3.53
N GLU A 40 -3.49 -0.87 4.21
CA GLU A 40 -3.44 0.47 3.62
C GLU A 40 -2.39 0.54 2.49
N ALA A 41 -1.19 0.00 2.70
CA ALA A 41 -0.16 -0.04 1.66
C ALA A 41 -0.58 -0.89 0.44
N LEU A 42 -1.29 -2.00 0.66
CA LEU A 42 -1.86 -2.83 -0.42
C LEU A 42 -2.96 -2.10 -1.20
N GLN A 43 -3.83 -1.35 -0.52
CA GLN A 43 -4.84 -0.51 -1.18
C GLN A 43 -4.18 0.58 -2.02
N GLN A 44 -3.24 1.33 -1.45
CA GLN A 44 -2.50 2.37 -2.19
C GLN A 44 -1.77 1.80 -3.42
N SER A 45 -1.19 0.60 -3.31
CA SER A 45 -0.56 -0.07 -4.45
C SER A 45 -1.55 -0.36 -5.58
N GLN A 46 -2.78 -0.78 -5.26
CA GLN A 46 -3.81 -1.06 -6.26
C GLN A 46 -4.33 0.24 -6.90
N GLU A 47 -4.51 1.28 -6.11
CA GLU A 47 -4.92 2.60 -6.58
C GLU A 47 -3.87 3.19 -7.54
N LEU A 48 -2.58 3.14 -7.16
CA LEU A 48 -1.49 3.57 -8.04
C LEU A 48 -1.46 2.80 -9.36
N MET A 49 -1.67 1.48 -9.33
CA MET A 49 -1.74 0.67 -10.54
C MET A 49 -2.93 1.09 -11.43
N SER A 50 -4.10 1.29 -10.84
CA SER A 50 -5.30 1.75 -11.55
C SER A 50 -5.09 3.14 -12.18
N ASP A 51 -4.45 4.05 -11.44
CA ASP A 51 -4.16 5.40 -11.90
C ASP A 51 -3.15 5.40 -13.05
N GLU A 52 -2.07 4.60 -12.97
CA GLU A 52 -1.11 4.47 -14.07
C GLU A 52 -1.76 3.85 -15.33
N MET A 53 -2.60 2.82 -15.16
CA MET A 53 -3.38 2.26 -16.28
C MET A 53 -4.35 3.28 -16.88
N SER A 54 -4.98 4.12 -16.05
CA SER A 54 -5.87 5.19 -16.49
C SER A 54 -5.12 6.29 -17.24
N LYS A 55 -3.90 6.64 -16.82
CA LYS A 55 -3.04 7.59 -17.54
C LYS A 55 -2.60 7.04 -18.90
N LEU A 56 -2.23 5.76 -18.96
CA LEU A 56 -1.84 5.12 -20.22
C LEU A 56 -3.02 5.05 -21.20
N THR A 57 -4.19 4.59 -20.74
CA THR A 57 -5.39 4.45 -21.58
C THR A 57 -6.08 5.77 -21.90
N GLY A 58 -6.01 6.76 -21.01
CA GLY A 58 -6.52 8.13 -21.21
C GLY A 58 -5.59 9.03 -22.02
N GLY A 59 -4.28 8.77 -22.02
CA GLY A 59 -3.30 9.42 -22.90
C GLY A 59 -3.31 8.86 -24.32
N LEU A 60 -3.72 7.61 -24.47
CA LEU A 60 -4.09 7.01 -25.75
C LEU A 60 -5.51 7.48 -26.12
N LYS A 61 -5.63 8.66 -26.72
CA LYS A 61 -6.69 8.88 -27.71
C LYS A 61 -6.44 7.86 -28.82
N ILE A 62 -6.90 6.61 -28.65
CA ILE A 62 -6.79 5.56 -29.66
C ILE A 62 -7.51 6.10 -30.89
N PRO A 63 -6.79 6.55 -31.94
CA PRO A 63 -7.43 7.08 -33.12
C PRO A 63 -8.05 5.89 -33.86
N GLY A 64 -9.38 5.82 -33.91
CA GLY A 64 -10.09 4.82 -34.72
C GLY A 64 -10.67 3.61 -33.98
N LEU A 65 -11.03 3.72 -32.69
CA LEU A 65 -12.15 2.91 -32.20
C LEU A 65 -13.44 3.46 -32.85
N PRO A 66 -14.33 2.61 -33.40
CA PRO A 66 -15.60 3.05 -33.98
C PRO A 66 -16.50 3.75 -32.96
#